data_AF-A0A4P6WK84-F1
#
_entry.id   AF-A0A4P6WK84-F1
#
_cell.length_a   1.000
_cell.length_b   1.000
_cell.length_c   1.000
_cell.angle_alpha   90.00
_cell.angle_beta   90.00
_cell.angle_gamma   90.00
#
_symmetry.space_group_name_H-M   'P 1'
#
loop_
_entity.id
_entity.type
_entity.pdbx_description
1 polymer ?
#
loop_
_entity_poly.entity_id
_entity_poly.type
_entity_poly.pdbx_seq_one_letter_code
_entity_poly.pdbx_strand_id
1 'polypeptide(L)' 'MIMGWIKCSDKMPPNGVMVLLLNDGDYDFGFIIGDRLHVFSYGKWKPLRVEKVSHWQPLPEPPTE' A
#
# COMPACT_ATOMS: atom_id res chain seq x y z
N MET A 1 -19.24 -0.53 -1.58
CA MET A 1 -17.91 -0.87 -1.02
C MET A 1 -17.02 -1.27 -2.18
N ILE A 2 -15.83 -0.68 -2.32
CA ILE A 2 -14.87 -1.16 -3.33
C ILE A 2 -14.23 -2.42 -2.73
N MET A 3 -14.82 -3.58 -3.03
CA MET A 3 -14.25 -4.88 -2.69
C MET A 3 -13.28 -5.27 -3.81
N GLY A 4 -12.01 -4.84 -3.70
CA GLY A 4 -11.00 -5.26 -4.65
C GLY A 4 -9.76 -4.39 -4.68
N TRP A 5 -8.73 -4.92 -5.35
CA TRP A 5 -7.49 -4.23 -5.65
C TRP A 5 -7.74 -3.00 -6.55
N ILE A 6 -7.17 -1.86 -6.15
CA ILE A 6 -7.22 -0.59 -6.88
C ILE A 6 -5.88 -0.43 -7.60
N LYS A 7 -5.90 -0.25 -8.93
CA LYS A 7 -4.69 0.05 -9.70
C LYS A 7 -4.12 1.40 -9.29
N CYS A 8 -2.81 1.44 -9.05
CA CYS A 8 -2.12 2.69 -8.72
C CYS A 8 -2.23 3.75 -9.84
N SER A 9 -2.31 3.31 -11.11
CA SER A 9 -2.54 4.20 -12.27
C SER A 9 -3.91 4.88 -12.25
N ASP A 10 -4.91 4.26 -11.62
CA ASP A 10 -6.27 4.78 -11.59
C ASP A 10 -6.45 5.69 -10.37
N LYS A 11 -5.90 5.28 -9.24
CA LYS A 11 -5.93 6.05 -8.00
C LYS A 11 -4.80 5.64 -7.08
N MET A 12 -4.04 6.62 -6.61
CA MET A 12 -3.03 6.43 -5.55
C MET A 12 -3.71 6.31 -4.18
N PRO A 13 -3.15 5.51 -3.24
CA PRO A 13 -3.64 5.49 -1.87
C PRO A 13 -3.44 6.88 -1.23
N PRO A 14 -4.26 7.25 -0.24
CA PRO A 14 -4.10 8.52 0.47
C PRO A 14 -2.73 8.61 1.12
N ASN A 15 -2.13 9.82 1.10
CA ASN A 15 -0.84 10.08 1.73
C ASN A 15 -0.95 9.84 3.25
N GLY A 16 0.02 9.11 3.80
CA GLY A 16 0.09 8.76 5.22
C GLY A 16 -0.85 7.65 5.69
N VAL A 17 -1.64 7.03 4.80
CA VAL A 17 -2.54 5.92 5.16
C VAL A 17 -1.87 4.57 4.88
N MET A 18 -1.91 3.68 5.87
CA MET A 18 -1.41 2.31 5.73
C MET A 18 -2.38 1.45 4.91
N VAL A 19 -1.85 0.75 3.91
CA VAL A 19 -2.59 -0.05 2.93
C VAL A 19 -1.85 -1.36 2.65
N LEU A 20 -2.56 -2.34 2.11
CA LEU A 20 -1.94 -3.52 1.48
C LEU A 20 -1.56 -3.17 0.04
N LEU A 21 -0.45 -3.73 -0.42
CA LEU A 21 0.20 -3.41 -1.68
C LEU A 21 0.51 -4.71 -2.42
N LEU A 22 0.31 -4.73 -3.73
CA LEU A 22 0.75 -5.84 -4.59
C LEU A 22 2.13 -5.51 -5.15
N ASN A 23 3.14 -6.21 -4.67
CA ASN A 23 4.55 -6.01 -5.01
C ASN A 23 5.14 -7.34 -5.49
N ASP A 24 5.60 -7.39 -6.74
CA ASP A 24 6.24 -8.57 -7.35
C ASP A 24 5.50 -9.91 -7.15
N GLY A 25 4.17 -9.90 -7.29
CA GLY A 25 3.35 -11.10 -7.17
C GLY A 25 3.00 -11.52 -5.74
N ASP A 26 3.46 -10.79 -4.72
CA ASP A 26 3.11 -10.99 -3.31
C ASP A 26 2.49 -9.72 -2.69
N TYR A 27 1.97 -9.85 -1.47
CA TYR A 27 1.43 -8.72 -0.73
C TYR A 27 2.43 -8.18 0.31
N ASP A 28 2.57 -6.86 0.33
CA ASP A 28 3.26 -6.09 1.36
C ASP A 28 2.27 -5.14 2.04
N PHE A 29 2.67 -4.54 3.17
CA PHE A 29 1.96 -3.40 3.75
C PHE A 29 2.87 -2.17 3.82
N GLY A 30 2.26 -1.00 3.65
CA GLY A 30 3.00 0.24 3.61
C GLY A 30 2.10 1.45 3.44
N PHE A 31 2.72 2.62 3.32
CA PHE A 31 2.04 3.89 3.13
C PHE A 31 2.82 4.78 2.18
N ILE A 32 2.16 5.77 1.59
CA ILE A 32 2.80 6.72 0.67
C ILE A 32 3.05 8.03 1.39
N ILE A 33 4.25 8.60 1.20
CA ILE A 33 4.58 9.98 1.57
C ILE A 33 5.18 10.67 0.35
N GLY A 34 4.46 11.67 -0.18
CA GLY A 34 4.86 12.34 -1.42
C GLY A 34 4.77 11.39 -2.61
N ASP A 35 5.88 11.19 -3.30
CA ASP A 35 6.03 10.28 -4.44
C ASP A 35 6.69 8.94 -4.07
N ARG A 36 6.92 8.70 -2.76
CA ARG A 36 7.60 7.50 -2.26
C ARG A 36 6.65 6.60 -1.51
N LEU A 37 6.76 5.31 -1.81
CA LEU A 37 6.14 4.27 -1.03
C LEU A 37 7.10 3.81 0.06
N HIS A 38 6.61 3.70 1.29
CA HIS A 38 7.36 3.17 2.42
C HIS A 38 6.80 1.80 2.80
N VAL A 39 7.63 0.76 2.63
CA VAL A 39 7.28 -0.62 3.00
C VAL A 39 8.13 -1.06 4.20
N PHE A 40 7.52 -1.81 5.12
CA PHE A 40 8.23 -2.36 6.27
C PHE A 40 8.76 -3.76 5.95
N SER A 41 10.08 -3.94 5.94
CA SER A 41 10.70 -5.21 5.60
C SER A 41 11.99 -5.41 6.40
N TYR A 42 12.15 -6.60 6.99
CA TYR A 42 13.27 -6.96 7.85
C TYR A 42 13.53 -5.95 8.99
N GLY A 43 12.47 -5.53 9.68
CA GLY A 43 12.56 -4.66 10.86
C GLY A 43 12.84 -3.18 10.55
N LYS A 44 12.78 -2.75 9.29
CA LYS A 44 13.06 -1.36 8.88
C LYS A 44 12.09 -0.89 7.80
N TRP A 45 11.77 0.41 7.82
CA TRP A 45 11.08 1.09 6.72
C TRP A 45 12.05 1.35 5.58
N LYS A 46 11.67 0.96 4.37
CA LYS A 46 12.46 1.18 3.15
C LYS A 46 11.63 1.95 2.13
N PRO A 47 12.18 3.02 1.52
CA PRO A 47 11.52 3.70 0.42
C PRO A 47 11.61 2.85 -0.86
N LEU A 48 10.51 2.79 -1.59
CA LEU A 48 10.40 2.21 -2.93
C LEU A 48 9.78 3.26 -3.86
N ARG A 49 10.19 3.23 -5.13
CA ARG A 49 9.50 4.02 -6.15
C ARG A 49 8.11 3.44 -6.36
N VAL A 50 7.10 4.31 -6.40
CA VAL A 50 5.69 3.94 -6.59
C VAL A 50 5.47 3.09 -7.84
N GLU A 51 6.25 3.32 -8.91
CA GLU A 51 6.20 2.56 -10.17
C GLU A 51 6.35 1.04 -10.01
N LYS A 52 6.91 0.57 -8.88
CA LYS A 52 7.07 -0.86 -8.58
C LYS A 52 5.81 -1.52 -8.02
N VAL A 53 4.81 -0.74 -7.60
CA VAL A 53 3.54 -1.26 -7.07
C VAL A 53 2.45 -1.07 -8.09
N SER A 54 1.79 -2.17 -8.41
CA SER A 54 0.74 -2.18 -9.43
C SER A 54 -0.64 -1.88 -8.85
N HIS A 55 -0.91 -2.39 -7.64
CA HIS A 55 -2.21 -2.28 -7.00
C HIS A 55 -2.09 -2.10 -5.49
N TRP A 56 -3.13 -1.54 -4.88
CA TRP A 56 -3.29 -1.45 -3.43
C TRP A 56 -4.73 -1.76 -3.02
N GLN A 57 -4.94 -2.03 -1.74
CA GLN A 57 -6.27 -2.11 -1.13
C GLN A 57 -6.24 -1.50 0.27
N PRO A 58 -7.34 -0.88 0.73
CA PRO A 58 -7.42 -0.44 2.12
C PRO A 58 -7.31 -1.64 3.07
N LEU A 59 -6.75 -1.41 4.26
CA LEU A 59 -6.85 -2.39 5.34
C LEU A 59 -8.31 -2.48 5.82
N PRO A 60 -8.76 -3.66 6.29
CA PRO A 60 -10.05 -3.76 6.95
C PRO A 60 -10.07 -2.88 8.19
N GLU A 61 -11.26 -2.46 8.60
CA GLU A 61 -11.42 -1.82 9.90
C GLU A 61 -10.94 -2.79 11.01
N PRO A 62 -10.27 -2.26 12.06
CA PRO A 62 -9.90 -3.10 13.20
C PRO A 62 -11.17 -3.70 13.82
N PRO A 63 -11.10 -4.92 14.38
CA PRO A 63 -12.24 -5.48 15.08
C PRO A 63 -12.64 -4.57 16.26
N THR A 64 -13.94 -4.40 16.47
CA THR A 64 -14.47 -3.84 17.71
C THR A 64 -14.52 -4.94 18.76
N GLU A 65 -14.00 -4.66 19.95
CA GLU A 65 -14.14 -5.55 21.13
C GLU A 65 -15.58 -5.61 21.65
#